data_AF-A0A382JFC4-F1
#
_entry.id   AF-A0A382JFC4-F1
#
_cell.length_a   1.000
_cell.length_b   1.000
_cell.length_c   1.000
_cell.angle_alpha   90.00
_cell.angle_beta   90.00
_cell.angle_gamma   90.00
#
_symmetry.space_group_name_H-M   'P 1'
#
loop_
_entity.id
_entity.type
_entity.pdbx_description
1 polymer ?
#
loop_
_entity_poly.entity_id
_entity_poly.type
_entity_poly.pdbx_seq_one_letter_code
_entity_poly.pdbx_strand_id
1 'polypeptide(L)' 'MAIKSNKAIKISQKHLLGIQDLSINDVNIILDESNKFIELNRSKNKKLDTLKGKTQINLFFEPSTRTQSSFD' A
#
# COMPACT_ATOMS: atom_id res chain seq x y z
N MET A 1 -14.68 16.66 -2.03
CA MET A 1 -14.18 16.75 -0.64
C MET A 1 -13.30 15.52 -0.43
N ALA A 2 -11.98 15.69 -0.30
CA ALA A 2 -11.07 14.57 -0.09
C ALA A 2 -11.33 13.97 1.30
N ILE A 3 -11.34 12.65 1.39
CA ILE A 3 -11.55 11.93 2.65
C ILE A 3 -10.38 12.30 3.58
N LYS A 4 -10.70 12.70 4.83
CA LYS A 4 -9.73 13.19 5.83
C LYS A 4 -8.56 12.21 5.98
N SER A 5 -7.35 12.78 5.99
CA SER A 5 -6.04 12.14 6.13
C SER A 5 -6.00 10.99 7.15
N ASN A 6 -6.17 9.75 6.66
CA ASN A 6 -5.70 8.57 7.36
C ASN A 6 -4.19 8.47 7.14
N LYS A 7 -3.43 8.50 8.23
CA LYS A 7 -1.99 8.28 8.23
C LYS A 7 -1.71 6.87 7.69
N ALA A 8 -0.66 6.71 6.89
CA ALA A 8 -0.26 5.39 6.41
C ALA A 8 -0.04 4.42 7.59
N ILE A 9 -0.50 3.19 7.44
CA ILE A 9 -0.30 2.13 8.43
C ILE A 9 1.19 1.93 8.69
N LYS A 10 1.55 1.62 9.93
CA LYS A 10 2.94 1.34 10.33
C LYS A 10 2.99 -0.05 10.95
N ILE A 11 3.67 -0.96 10.28
CA ILE A 11 4.00 -2.29 10.80
C ILE A 11 5.28 -2.25 11.64
N SER A 12 5.56 -3.33 12.35
CA SER A 12 6.76 -3.46 13.19
C SER A 12 8.07 -3.31 12.39
N GLN A 13 8.10 -3.82 11.15
CA GLN A 13 9.26 -3.83 10.27
C GLN A 13 9.37 -2.55 9.43
N LYS A 14 10.59 -2.02 9.29
CA LYS A 14 10.87 -0.87 8.41
C LYS A 14 10.96 -1.27 6.93
N HIS A 15 11.45 -2.47 6.65
CA HIS A 15 11.67 -2.99 5.30
C HIS A 15 10.85 -4.28 5.10
N LEU A 16 10.15 -4.39 3.97
CA LEU A 16 9.41 -5.57 3.58
C LEU A 16 10.19 -6.33 2.50
N LEU A 17 11.10 -7.21 2.94
CA LEU A 17 11.96 -8.01 2.04
C LEU A 17 11.40 -9.43 1.80
N GLY A 18 10.47 -9.86 2.64
CA GLY A 18 9.87 -11.19 2.63
C GLY A 18 8.80 -11.28 3.71
N ILE A 19 8.17 -12.46 3.83
CA ILE A 19 7.10 -12.72 4.81
C ILE A 19 7.60 -13.34 6.11
N GLN A 20 8.87 -13.76 6.15
CA GLN A 20 9.46 -14.53 7.25
C GLN A 20 9.48 -13.75 8.56
N ASP A 21 9.76 -12.45 8.50
CA ASP A 21 9.87 -11.57 9.66
C ASP A 21 8.56 -10.82 9.98
N LEU A 22 7.48 -11.13 9.25
CA LEU A 22 6.17 -10.56 9.54
C LEU A 22 5.50 -11.32 10.67
N SER A 23 5.12 -10.60 11.73
CA SER A 23 4.25 -11.18 12.74
C SER A 23 2.85 -11.39 12.15
N ILE A 24 2.11 -12.37 12.70
CA ILE A 24 0.71 -12.62 12.33
C ILE A 24 -0.13 -11.33 12.46
N ASN A 25 0.17 -10.52 13.47
CA ASN A 25 -0.51 -9.24 13.68
C ASN A 25 -0.21 -8.24 12.56
N ASP A 26 1.05 -8.11 12.11
CA ASP A 26 1.39 -7.23 10.99
C ASP A 26 0.73 -7.68 9.69
N VAL A 27 0.67 -9.00 9.44
CA VAL A 27 -0.04 -9.56 8.28
C VAL A 27 -1.51 -9.17 8.30
N ASN A 28 -2.19 -9.37 9.44
CA ASN A 28 -3.60 -9.01 9.57
C ASN A 28 -3.83 -7.51 9.35
N ILE A 29 -2.97 -6.65 9.90
CA ILE A 29 -3.04 -5.19 9.68
C ILE A 29 -2.93 -4.85 8.18
N ILE A 30 -2.01 -5.48 7.44
CA ILE A 30 -1.85 -5.27 6.00
C ILE A 30 -3.11 -5.72 5.24
N LEU A 31 -3.66 -6.90 5.59
CA LEU A 31 -4.84 -7.46 4.92
C LEU A 31 -6.10 -6.62 5.20
N ASP A 32 -6.31 -6.19 6.43
CA ASP A 32 -7.43 -5.34 6.83
C ASP A 32 -7.39 -3.99 6.10
N GLU A 33 -6.21 -3.39 5.99
CA GLU A 33 -6.05 -2.15 5.24
C GLU A 33 -6.29 -2.37 3.73
N SER A 34 -5.76 -3.47 3.18
CA SER A 34 -5.99 -3.84 1.78
C SER A 34 -7.48 -3.96 1.45
N ASN A 35 -8.27 -4.54 2.34
CA ASN A 35 -9.73 -4.66 2.17
C ASN A 35 -10.42 -3.28 2.07
N LYS A 36 -10.01 -2.30 2.89
CA LYS A 36 -10.53 -0.92 2.80
C LYS A 36 -10.19 -0.26 1.46
N PHE A 37 -8.97 -0.50 0.94
CA PHE A 37 -8.57 0.01 -0.36
C PHE A 37 -9.31 -0.66 -1.52
N ILE A 38 -9.72 -1.92 -1.41
CA ILE A 38 -10.60 -2.57 -2.39
C ILE A 38 -11.94 -1.84 -2.47
N GLU A 39 -12.56 -1.52 -1.33
CA GLU A 39 -13.82 -0.76 -1.28
C GLU A 39 -13.64 0.66 -1.85
N LEU A 40 -12.55 1.35 -1.49
CA LEU A 40 -12.23 2.67 -2.01
C LEU A 40 -12.07 2.65 -3.54
N ASN A 41 -11.38 1.66 -4.09
CA ASN A 41 -11.18 1.50 -5.53
C ASN A 41 -12.47 1.25 -6.30
N ARG A 42 -13.47 0.63 -5.67
CA ARG A 42 -14.82 0.44 -6.22
C ARG A 42 -15.70 1.68 -6.10
N SER A 43 -15.37 2.60 -5.19
CA SER A 43 -16.14 3.82 -4.97
C SER A 43 -16.00 4.83 -6.12
N LYS A 44 -16.95 5.77 -6.22
CA LYS A 44 -16.93 6.85 -7.23
C LYS A 44 -15.82 7.88 -6.98
N ASN A 45 -15.32 8.00 -5.75
CA ASN A 45 -14.32 8.99 -5.36
C ASN A 45 -13.04 8.31 -4.89
N LYS A 46 -12.12 8.11 -5.83
CA LYS A 46 -10.88 7.35 -5.61
C LYS A 46 -9.70 8.18 -5.08
N LYS A 47 -9.88 9.50 -4.92
CA LYS A 47 -8.76 10.39 -4.56
C LYS A 47 -8.50 10.38 -3.05
N LEU A 48 -7.29 9.98 -2.69
CA LEU A 48 -6.74 10.03 -1.33
C LEU A 48 -5.49 10.90 -1.31
N ASP A 49 -5.36 11.76 -0.30
CA ASP A 49 -4.21 12.68 -0.16
C ASP A 49 -3.10 12.13 0.76
N THR A 50 -3.21 10.87 1.24
CA THR A 50 -2.31 10.28 2.25
C THR A 50 -0.83 10.27 1.85
N LEU A 51 -0.52 10.06 0.57
CA LEU A 51 0.85 10.03 0.05
C LEU A 51 1.22 11.30 -0.75
N LYS A 52 0.41 12.36 -0.65
CA LYS A 52 0.65 13.60 -1.41
C LYS A 52 2.02 14.20 -1.07
N GLY A 53 2.79 14.51 -2.10
CA GLY A 53 4.15 15.05 -1.98
C GLY A 53 5.22 13.99 -1.64
N LYS A 54 4.90 12.69 -1.77
CA LYS A 54 5.87 11.60 -1.71
C LYS A 54 6.20 11.11 -3.12
N THR A 55 7.43 10.60 -3.29
CA THR A 55 7.90 9.99 -4.54
C THR A 55 8.20 8.52 -4.27
N GLN A 56 7.66 7.65 -5.12
CA GLN A 56 7.97 6.23 -5.15
C GLN A 56 8.97 5.96 -6.28
N ILE A 57 9.97 5.11 -6.03
CA ILE A 57 10.97 4.71 -7.00
C ILE A 57 10.82 3.22 -7.28
N ASN A 58 10.56 2.87 -8.53
CA ASN A 58 10.47 1.50 -9.04
C ASN A 58 11.80 1.13 -9.71
N LEU A 59 12.54 0.16 -9.16
CA LEU A 59 13.82 -0.32 -9.70
C LEU A 59 13.72 -1.82 -10.01
N PHE A 60 13.69 -2.16 -11.29
CA PHE A 60 13.60 -3.53 -11.79
C PHE A 60 14.82 -3.85 -12.68
N PHE A 61 15.54 -4.92 -12.35
CA PHE A 61 16.62 -5.44 -13.20
C PHE A 61 16.12 -6.46 -14.23
N GLU A 62 14.92 -6.99 -14.02
CA GLU A 62 14.26 -7.96 -14.88
C GLU A 62 12.82 -7.50 -15.18
N PRO A 63 12.29 -7.76 -16.39
CA PRO A 63 10.94 -7.34 -16.75
C PRO A 63 9.87 -8.04 -15.91
N SER A 64 9.00 -7.28 -15.24
CA SER A 64 7.85 -7.80 -14.48
C SER A 64 6.60 -6.93 -14.66
N THR A 65 5.73 -7.31 -15.60
CA THR A 65 4.54 -6.53 -15.94
C THR A 65 3.56 -6.37 -14.78
N ARG A 66 3.22 -7.46 -14.09
CA ARG A 66 2.21 -7.41 -13.02
C ARG A 66 2.69 -6.59 -11.83
N THR A 67 3.95 -6.73 -11.44
CA THR A 67 4.50 -6.01 -10.29
C THR A 67 4.61 -4.53 -10.61
N GLN A 68 5.21 -4.19 -11.76
CA GLN A 68 5.35 -2.79 -12.19
C GLN A 68 3.99 -2.08 -12.25
N SER A 69 3.02 -2.64 -12.98
CA SER A 69 1.69 -2.03 -13.11
C SER A 69 0.88 -1.97 -11.81
N SER A 70 1.23 -2.76 -10.78
CA SER A 70 0.54 -2.69 -9.48
C SER A 70 1.13 -1.60 -8.57
N PHE A 71 2.36 -1.17 -8.83
CA PHE A 71 3.07 -0.16 -8.07
C PHE A 71 3.03 1.22 -8.74
N ASP A 72 2.65 1.31 -10.02
CA ASP A 72 2.39 2.58 -10.72
C ASP A 72 0.98 3.11 -10.45
#